data_AF-A0AB35J2Y8-F1
#
_entry.id   AF-A0AB35J2Y8-F1
#
_cell.length_a   1.000
_cell.length_b   1.000
_cell.length_c   1.000
_cell.angle_alpha   90.00
_cell.angle_beta   90.00
_cell.angle_gamma   90.00
#
_symmetry.space_group_name_H-M   'P 1'
#
loop_
_entity.id
_entity.type
_entity.pdbx_description
1 polymer ?
#
loop_
_entity_poly.entity_id
_entity_poly.type
_entity_poly.pdbx_seq_one_letter_code
_entity_poly.pdbx_strand_id
1 'polypeptide(L)'
;MKCAYHNDVDAVATCNICGKSLCSTCASVIQPPQCVGCYRDGLIQRKSNVRGSLITDILLGVASAVFFPYLFSTTGSLYSSVLEIALLSAGVPFGWRFLNKITPDIFLSLPMVGWFIYFGCKWFLSVCVGVFVAPYVIWKKIKEMKQVQQLIDDVANMDNRSLVADK
;
A
#
# COMPACT_ATOMS: atom_id res chain seq x y z
N MET A 1 14.22 37.48 0.14
CA MET A 1 13.45 36.79 1.20
C MET A 1 14.40 35.81 1.87
N LYS A 2 14.43 35.73 3.20
CA LYS A 2 15.32 34.82 3.92
C LYS A 2 14.78 33.38 3.92
N CYS A 3 15.68 32.41 4.12
CA CYS A 3 15.28 31.02 4.31
C CYS A 3 14.46 30.88 5.60
N ALA A 4 13.44 30.01 5.59
CA ALA A 4 12.58 29.77 6.75
C ALA A 4 13.32 29.09 7.91
N TYR A 5 14.50 28.51 7.65
CA TYR A 5 15.31 27.79 8.63
C TYR A 5 16.66 28.44 8.92
N HIS A 6 17.13 29.34 8.06
CA HIS A 6 18.43 30.01 8.19
C HIS A 6 18.22 31.50 7.91
N ASN A 7 18.26 32.34 8.95
CA ASN A 7 17.94 33.78 8.81
C ASN A 7 19.04 34.60 8.13
N ASP A 8 20.25 34.05 8.08
CA ASP A 8 21.43 34.62 7.45
C ASP A 8 21.43 34.42 5.93
N VAL A 9 20.91 33.29 5.43
CA VAL A 9 20.97 32.93 4.00
C VAL A 9 19.72 33.34 3.21
N ASP A 10 19.92 33.85 2.00
CA ASP A 10 18.82 34.16 1.09
C ASP A 10 18.20 32.89 0.48
N ALA A 11 16.88 32.91 0.32
CA ALA A 11 16.14 31.80 -0.28
C ALA A 11 16.24 31.80 -1.81
N VAL A 12 16.39 30.60 -2.39
CA VAL A 12 16.48 30.39 -3.84
C VAL A 12 15.36 29.52 -4.40
N ALA A 13 14.62 28.82 -3.54
CA ALA A 13 13.48 27.99 -3.90
C ALA A 13 12.38 28.08 -2.84
N THR A 14 11.21 27.53 -3.16
CA THR A 14 10.07 27.42 -2.24
C THR A 14 9.63 25.96 -2.13
N CYS A 15 9.13 25.57 -0.96
CA CYS A 15 8.52 24.26 -0.76
C CYS A 15 7.28 24.14 -1.65
N ASN A 16 7.21 23.09 -2.46
CA ASN A 16 6.09 22.88 -3.39
C ASN A 16 4.74 22.55 -2.71
N ILE A 17 4.73 22.24 -1.41
CA ILE A 17 3.51 21.90 -0.66
C ILE A 17 3.00 23.09 0.17
N CYS A 18 3.87 23.70 0.99
CA CYS A 18 3.46 24.77 1.92
C CYS A 18 3.95 26.17 1.54
N GLY A 19 4.75 26.32 0.49
CA GLY A 19 5.24 27.62 0.01
C GLY A 19 6.36 28.28 0.84
N LYS A 20 6.86 27.64 1.91
CA LYS A 20 7.99 28.18 2.70
C LYS A 20 9.24 28.41 1.85
N SER A 21 9.95 29.51 2.07
CA SER A 21 11.20 29.86 1.39
C SER A 21 12.38 29.02 1.90
N LEU A 22 13.17 28.47 0.98
CA LEU A 22 14.29 27.56 1.25
C LEU A 22 15.58 28.08 0.59
N CYS A 23 16.70 28.03 1.30
CA CYS A 23 18.03 28.28 0.72
C CYS A 23 18.45 27.12 -0.20
N SER A 24 19.53 27.32 -0.97
CA SER A 24 20.06 26.30 -1.90
C SER A 24 20.37 25.00 -1.19
N THR A 25 20.96 25.07 0.00
CA THR A 25 21.29 23.91 0.84
C THR A 25 20.02 23.13 1.18
N CYS A 26 19.00 23.78 1.75
CA CYS A 26 17.75 23.11 2.12
C CYS A 26 16.98 22.57 0.90
N ALA A 27 16.97 23.30 -0.21
CA ALA A 27 16.27 22.90 -1.43
C ALA A 27 16.93 21.72 -2.16
N SER A 28 18.25 21.53 -1.98
CA SER A 28 19.01 20.46 -2.64
C SER A 28 18.85 19.09 -2.00
N VAL A 29 18.43 19.02 -0.72
CA VAL A 29 18.33 17.76 0.05
C VAL A 29 17.18 16.88 -0.45
N ILE A 30 16.05 17.48 -0.83
CA ILE A 30 14.81 16.76 -1.18
C ILE A 30 14.35 17.22 -2.56
N GLN A 31 14.15 16.28 -3.48
CA GLN A 31 13.65 16.55 -4.83
C GLN A 31 12.30 15.85 -5.06
N PRO A 32 11.25 16.57 -5.54
CA PRO A 32 11.18 18.02 -5.76
C PRO A 32 11.33 18.83 -4.45
N PRO A 33 11.73 20.12 -4.51
CA PRO A 33 12.07 20.92 -3.33
C PRO A 33 10.92 20.98 -2.33
N GLN A 34 11.16 20.38 -1.16
CA GLN A 34 10.22 20.25 -0.05
C GLN A 34 10.91 20.61 1.26
N CYS A 35 10.17 21.26 2.16
CA CYS A 35 10.66 21.43 3.52
C CYS A 35 10.62 20.10 4.28
N VAL A 36 11.51 19.95 5.26
CA VAL A 36 11.69 18.74 6.07
C VAL A 36 10.36 18.32 6.74
N GLY A 37 9.58 19.29 7.22
CA GLY A 37 8.25 19.05 7.79
C GLY A 37 7.25 18.44 6.80
N CYS A 38 7.08 19.04 5.62
CA CYS A 38 6.14 18.52 4.61
C CYS A 38 6.54 17.14 4.09
N TYR A 39 7.85 16.89 3.93
CA TYR A 39 8.33 15.57 3.54
C TYR A 39 8.05 14.52 4.61
N ARG A 40 8.31 14.85 5.89
CA ARG A 40 7.99 13.99 7.05
C ARG A 40 6.50 13.66 7.12
N ASP A 41 5.64 14.66 6.98
CA ASP A 41 4.18 14.48 7.02
C ASP A 41 3.71 13.57 5.88
N GLY A 42 4.28 13.74 4.69
CA GLY A 42 4.06 12.85 3.54
C GLY A 42 4.46 11.40 3.82
N LEU A 43 5.59 11.18 4.50
CA LEU A 43 6.03 9.83 4.92
C LEU A 43 5.10 9.23 5.97
N ILE A 44 4.65 10.00 6.96
CA ILE A 44 3.69 9.56 7.99
C ILE A 44 2.37 9.15 7.34
N GLN A 45 1.87 9.93 6.39
CA GLN A 45 0.65 9.62 5.64
C GLN A 45 0.83 8.39 4.75
N ARG A 46 1.99 8.22 4.11
CA ARG A 46 2.29 7.01 3.33
C ARG A 46 2.28 5.77 4.21
N LYS A 47 2.87 5.84 5.40
CA LYS A 47 2.86 4.75 6.39
C LYS A 47 1.44 4.42 6.84
N SER A 48 0.62 5.42 7.14
CA SER A 48 -0.76 5.21 7.57
C SER A 48 -1.62 4.59 6.46
N ASN A 49 -1.43 5.02 5.20
CA ASN A 49 -2.11 4.46 4.03
C ASN A 49 -1.71 3.00 3.78
N VAL A 50 -0.42 2.67 3.85
CA VAL A 50 0.06 1.27 3.71
C VAL A 50 -0.53 0.41 4.83
N ARG A 51 -0.54 0.90 6.07
CA ARG A 51 -1.14 0.20 7.21
C ARG A 51 -2.64 0.01 7.04
N GLY A 52 -3.38 1.04 6.63
CA GLY A 52 -4.82 0.97 6.36
C GLY A 52 -5.12 -0.07 5.28
N SER A 53 -4.36 -0.05 4.18
CA SER A 53 -4.49 -1.05 3.13
C SER A 53 -4.17 -2.47 3.60
N LEU A 54 -3.17 -2.67 4.47
CA LEU A 54 -2.91 -3.99 5.07
C LEU A 54 -4.06 -4.49 5.93
N ILE A 55 -4.65 -3.61 6.76
CA ILE A 55 -5.79 -3.98 7.61
C ILE A 55 -6.98 -4.37 6.75
N THR A 56 -7.31 -3.59 5.71
CA THR A 56 -8.40 -3.93 4.78
C THR A 56 -8.15 -5.28 4.10
N ASP A 57 -6.92 -5.56 3.69
CA ASP A 57 -6.57 -6.83 3.03
C ASP A 57 -6.71 -8.02 3.99
N ILE A 58 -6.27 -7.88 5.24
CA ILE A 58 -6.42 -8.92 6.27
C ILE A 58 -7.90 -9.14 6.59
N LEU A 59 -8.67 -8.07 6.77
CA LEU A 59 -10.11 -8.17 7.05
C LEU A 59 -10.85 -8.88 5.92
N LEU A 60 -10.53 -8.57 4.66
CA LEU A 60 -11.14 -9.22 3.51
C LEU A 60 -10.72 -10.69 3.39
N GLY A 61 -9.47 -11.00 3.72
CA GLY A 61 -8.98 -12.38 3.84
C GLY A 61 -9.71 -13.18 4.93
N VAL A 62 -9.92 -12.60 6.12
CA VAL A 62 -10.65 -13.26 7.21
C VAL A 62 -12.14 -13.40 6.86
N ALA A 63 -12.77 -12.38 6.29
CA ALA A 63 -14.16 -12.44 5.87
C ALA A 63 -14.38 -13.54 4.83
N SER A 64 -13.49 -13.69 3.85
CA SER A 64 -13.54 -14.77 2.86
C SER A 64 -13.22 -16.15 3.46
N ALA A 65 -12.30 -16.21 4.44
CA ALA A 65 -12.00 -17.43 5.20
C ALA A 65 -13.21 -17.98 5.98
N VAL A 66 -14.14 -17.13 6.41
CA VAL A 66 -15.36 -17.54 7.14
C VAL A 66 -16.54 -17.74 6.20
N PHE A 67 -16.73 -16.83 5.24
CA PHE A 67 -17.89 -16.82 4.35
C PHE A 67 -17.94 -18.03 3.41
N PHE A 68 -16.81 -18.39 2.79
CA PHE A 68 -16.79 -19.49 1.83
C PHE A 68 -17.05 -20.86 2.48
N PRO A 69 -16.37 -21.26 3.58
CA PRO A 69 -16.70 -22.50 4.26
C PRO A 69 -18.14 -22.55 4.79
N TYR A 70 -18.71 -21.42 5.22
CA TYR A 70 -20.12 -21.36 5.61
C TYR A 70 -21.05 -21.71 4.45
N LEU A 71 -20.82 -21.17 3.25
CA LEU A 71 -21.59 -21.48 2.04
C LEU A 71 -21.44 -22.93 1.57
N PHE A 72 -20.24 -23.51 1.67
CA PHE A 72 -20.00 -24.88 1.21
C PHE A 72 -20.41 -25.94 2.24
N SER A 73 -20.35 -25.63 3.55
CA SER A 73 -20.75 -26.54 4.63
C SER A 73 -22.25 -26.93 4.58
N THR A 74 -23.09 -26.09 3.96
CA THR A 74 -24.53 -26.36 3.79
C THR A 74 -24.83 -27.43 2.73
N THR A 75 -23.85 -27.81 1.90
CA THR A 75 -24.02 -28.79 0.80
C THR A 75 -23.66 -30.24 1.17
N GLY A 76 -23.33 -30.51 2.44
CA GLY A 76 -23.26 -31.86 2.98
C GLY A 76 -21.89 -32.53 2.88
N SER A 77 -21.44 -32.99 4.04
CA SER A 77 -20.28 -33.87 4.31
C SER A 77 -18.88 -33.23 4.22
N LEU A 78 -18.06 -33.55 5.24
CA LEU A 78 -16.63 -33.24 5.44
C LEU A 78 -16.32 -31.97 6.28
N TYR A 79 -16.42 -32.11 7.61
CA TYR A 79 -15.81 -31.20 8.58
C TYR A 79 -14.28 -31.09 8.42
N SER A 80 -13.64 -32.12 7.84
CA SER A 80 -12.19 -32.19 7.60
C SER A 80 -11.69 -31.15 6.60
N SER A 81 -12.53 -30.71 5.66
CA SER A 81 -12.15 -29.78 4.57
C SER A 81 -12.45 -28.31 4.87
N VAL A 82 -13.05 -27.99 6.02
CA VAL A 82 -13.41 -26.60 6.40
C VAL A 82 -12.16 -25.73 6.54
N LEU A 83 -11.10 -26.26 7.16
CA LEU A 83 -9.84 -25.55 7.33
C LEU A 83 -9.13 -25.33 6.00
N GLU A 84 -9.13 -26.33 5.12
CA GLU A 84 -8.51 -26.24 3.79
C GLU A 84 -9.22 -25.19 2.92
N ILE A 85 -10.56 -25.18 2.92
CA ILE A 85 -11.36 -24.19 2.20
C ILE A 85 -11.12 -22.79 2.77
N ALA A 86 -11.01 -22.64 4.10
CA ALA A 86 -10.72 -21.36 4.75
C ALA A 86 -9.33 -20.81 4.37
N LEU A 87 -8.32 -21.67 4.33
CA LEU A 87 -6.94 -21.32 3.94
C LEU A 87 -6.87 -20.91 2.45
N LEU A 88 -7.55 -21.65 1.57
CA LEU A 88 -7.62 -21.34 0.15
C LEU A 88 -8.41 -20.06 -0.11
N SER A 89 -9.53 -19.85 0.60
CA SER A 89 -10.39 -18.68 0.39
C SER A 89 -9.79 -17.38 0.93
N ALA A 90 -8.93 -17.44 1.97
CA ALA A 90 -8.20 -16.27 2.46
C ALA A 90 -7.29 -15.62 1.39
N GLY A 91 -6.82 -16.41 0.41
CA GLY A 91 -6.02 -15.94 -0.73
C GLY A 91 -6.83 -15.30 -1.85
N VAL A 92 -8.14 -15.60 -1.95
CA VAL A 92 -9.03 -15.12 -3.01
C VAL A 92 -9.02 -13.60 -3.19
N PRO A 93 -9.16 -12.75 -2.14
CA PRO A 93 -9.15 -11.30 -2.35
C PRO A 93 -7.84 -10.78 -2.95
N PHE A 94 -6.71 -11.43 -2.62
CA PHE A 94 -5.40 -11.09 -3.18
C PHE A 94 -5.29 -11.52 -4.64
N GLY A 95 -5.72 -12.74 -4.96
CA GLY A 95 -5.76 -13.24 -6.33
C GLY A 95 -6.67 -12.42 -7.23
N TRP A 96 -7.83 -11.98 -6.72
CA TRP A 96 -8.83 -11.25 -7.50
C TRP A 96 -8.34 -9.85 -7.86
N ARG A 97 -7.71 -9.14 -6.92
CA ARG A 97 -7.08 -7.84 -7.18
C ARG A 97 -5.91 -7.95 -8.15
N PHE A 98 -5.12 -9.01 -8.06
CA PHE A 98 -4.02 -9.25 -8.99
C PHE A 98 -4.52 -9.55 -10.40
N LEU A 99 -5.54 -10.40 -10.53
CA LEU A 99 -6.18 -10.70 -11.80
C LEU A 99 -6.85 -9.46 -12.40
N ASN A 100 -7.54 -8.64 -11.61
CA ASN A 100 -8.10 -7.36 -12.09
C ASN A 100 -7.02 -6.40 -12.64
N LYS A 101 -5.77 -6.52 -12.20
CA LYS A 101 -4.67 -5.71 -12.71
C LYS A 101 -4.15 -6.22 -14.07
N ILE A 102 -4.28 -7.52 -14.32
CA ILE A 102 -3.76 -8.19 -15.52
C ILE A 102 -4.84 -8.33 -16.59
N THR A 103 -6.08 -8.59 -16.19
CA THR A 103 -7.22 -8.79 -17.08
C THR A 103 -7.76 -7.43 -17.49
N PRO A 104 -7.63 -7.02 -18.76
CA PRO A 104 -8.19 -5.76 -19.24
C PRO A 104 -9.72 -5.86 -19.41
N ASP A 105 -10.42 -4.73 -19.35
CA ASP A 105 -11.89 -4.58 -19.55
C ASP A 105 -12.37 -4.89 -20.99
N ILE A 106 -11.59 -5.66 -21.75
CA ILE A 106 -11.82 -5.97 -23.18
C ILE A 106 -12.97 -6.97 -23.38
N PHE A 107 -13.46 -7.59 -22.31
CA PHE A 107 -14.51 -8.61 -22.36
C PHE A 107 -15.94 -8.04 -22.26
N LEU A 108 -16.20 -6.85 -22.82
CA LEU A 108 -17.48 -6.17 -22.70
C LEU A 108 -18.61 -6.73 -23.60
N SER A 109 -18.32 -7.69 -24.49
CA SER A 109 -19.30 -8.22 -25.45
C SER A 109 -19.47 -9.75 -25.42
N LEU A 110 -19.39 -10.40 -24.25
CA LEU A 110 -19.68 -11.84 -24.16
C LEU A 110 -21.18 -12.14 -23.97
N PRO A 111 -21.69 -13.24 -24.57
CA PRO A 111 -23.02 -13.80 -24.29
C PRO A 111 -23.22 -14.09 -22.80
N MET A 112 -24.48 -14.17 -22.35
CA MET A 112 -24.83 -14.49 -20.94
C MET A 112 -24.07 -15.71 -20.38
N VAL A 113 -23.89 -16.77 -21.17
CA VAL A 113 -23.13 -17.97 -20.80
C VAL A 113 -21.62 -17.70 -20.64
N GLY A 114 -21.06 -16.81 -21.47
CA GLY A 114 -19.65 -16.43 -21.41
C GLY A 114 -19.30 -15.70 -20.11
N TRP A 115 -20.26 -14.98 -19.52
CA TRP A 115 -20.09 -14.34 -18.20
C TRP A 115 -19.94 -15.38 -17.08
N PHE A 116 -20.72 -16.45 -17.09
CA PHE A 116 -20.60 -17.53 -16.09
C PHE A 116 -19.25 -18.24 -16.18
N ILE A 117 -18.80 -18.55 -17.40
CA ILE A 117 -17.49 -19.19 -17.62
C ILE A 117 -16.36 -18.23 -17.23
N TYR A 118 -16.46 -16.96 -17.60
CA TYR A 118 -15.48 -15.93 -17.24
C TYR A 118 -15.36 -15.77 -15.73
N PHE A 119 -16.47 -15.60 -15.01
CA PHE A 119 -16.45 -15.49 -13.55
C PHE A 119 -15.96 -16.78 -12.89
N GLY A 120 -16.33 -17.95 -13.41
CA GLY A 120 -15.84 -19.24 -12.92
C GLY A 120 -14.33 -19.41 -13.09
N CYS A 121 -13.80 -19.20 -14.30
CA CYS A 121 -12.37 -19.27 -14.58
C CYS A 121 -11.59 -18.22 -13.77
N LYS A 122 -12.11 -16.99 -13.67
CA LYS A 122 -11.50 -15.92 -12.89
C LYS A 122 -11.46 -16.25 -11.41
N TRP A 123 -12.53 -16.84 -10.87
CA TRP A 123 -12.56 -17.29 -9.49
C TRP A 123 -11.56 -18.42 -9.23
N PHE A 124 -11.49 -19.42 -10.11
CA PHE A 124 -10.53 -20.52 -10.01
C PHE A 124 -9.07 -20.02 -10.06
N LEU A 125 -8.75 -19.18 -11.04
CA LEU A 125 -7.43 -18.55 -11.13
C LEU A 125 -7.14 -17.68 -9.90
N SER A 126 -8.14 -17.02 -9.34
CA SER A 126 -8.00 -16.19 -8.15
C SER A 126 -7.61 -17.02 -6.93
N VAL A 127 -8.15 -18.22 -6.78
CA VAL A 127 -7.75 -19.16 -5.71
C VAL A 127 -6.31 -19.62 -5.94
N CYS A 128 -5.99 -20.12 -7.13
CA CYS A 128 -4.65 -20.63 -7.45
C CYS A 128 -3.56 -19.57 -7.27
N VAL A 129 -3.78 -18.36 -7.81
CA VAL A 129 -2.82 -17.27 -7.77
C VAL A 129 -2.81 -16.59 -6.40
N GLY A 130 -3.96 -16.52 -5.73
CA GLY A 130 -4.13 -15.87 -4.44
C GLY A 130 -3.25 -16.44 -3.33
N VAL A 131 -3.09 -17.77 -3.29
CA VAL A 131 -2.22 -18.46 -2.31
C VAL A 131 -0.76 -18.03 -2.44
N PHE A 132 -0.26 -17.81 -3.66
CA PHE A 132 1.13 -17.38 -3.89
C PHE A 132 1.30 -15.86 -3.79
N VAL A 133 0.31 -15.10 -4.23
CA VAL A 133 0.37 -13.62 -4.24
C VAL A 133 0.22 -13.04 -2.84
N ALA A 134 -0.60 -13.64 -1.97
CA ALA A 134 -0.81 -13.17 -0.60
C ALA A 134 0.50 -13.00 0.20
N PRO A 135 1.38 -14.03 0.35
CA PRO A 135 2.62 -13.87 1.10
C PRO A 135 3.57 -12.84 0.46
N TYR A 136 3.63 -12.78 -0.87
CA TYR A 136 4.45 -11.81 -1.60
C TYR A 136 3.99 -10.36 -1.34
N VAL A 137 2.69 -10.10 -1.43
CA VAL A 137 2.11 -8.76 -1.20
C VAL A 137 2.30 -8.32 0.24
N ILE A 138 2.07 -9.22 1.20
CA ILE A 138 2.28 -8.93 2.63
C ILE A 138 3.74 -8.60 2.91
N TRP A 139 4.67 -9.41 2.40
CA TRP A 139 6.12 -9.19 2.59
C TRP A 139 6.57 -7.86 1.99
N LYS A 140 6.13 -7.53 0.76
CA LYS A 140 6.42 -6.26 0.11
C LYS A 140 5.96 -5.08 0.95
N LYS A 141 4.73 -5.12 1.46
CA LYS A 141 4.16 -4.05 2.30
C LYS A 141 4.88 -3.91 3.65
N ILE A 142 5.30 -5.02 4.27
CA ILE A 142 6.12 -4.98 5.49
C ILE A 142 7.48 -4.33 5.21
N LYS A 143 8.12 -4.67 4.10
CA LYS A 143 9.39 -4.06 3.69
C LYS A 143 9.23 -2.56 3.45
N GLU A 144 8.17 -2.15 2.75
CA GLU A 144 7.85 -0.74 2.51
C GLU A 144 7.64 0.01 3.83
N MET A 145 6.94 -0.55 4.81
CA MET A 145 6.77 0.08 6.13
C MET A 145 8.10 0.29 6.86
N LYS A 146 9.02 -0.70 6.82
CA LYS A 146 10.35 -0.57 7.43
C LYS A 146 11.18 0.51 6.75
N GLN A 147 11.16 0.55 5.41
CA GLN A 147 11.86 1.57 4.63
C GLN A 147 11.32 2.98 4.92
N VAL A 148 10.00 3.15 4.97
CA VAL A 148 9.39 4.44 5.31
C VAL A 148 9.73 4.85 6.75
N GLN A 149 9.81 3.91 7.69
CA GLN A 149 10.24 4.22 9.06
C GLN A 149 11.69 4.72 9.10
N GLN A 150 12.61 4.05 8.40
CA GLN A 150 14.00 4.47 8.30
C GLN A 150 14.12 5.88 7.73
N LEU A 151 13.37 6.18 6.66
CA LEU A 151 13.33 7.52 6.08
C LEU A 151 12.80 8.57 7.07
N ILE A 152 11.81 8.25 7.90
CA ILE A 152 11.32 9.16 8.93
C ILE A 152 12.42 9.46 9.96
N ASP A 153 13.17 8.44 10.37
CA ASP A 153 14.25 8.58 11.35
C ASP A 153 15.42 9.39 10.76
N ASP A 154 15.77 9.16 9.48
CA ASP A 154 16.78 9.94 8.76
C ASP A 154 16.37 11.42 8.63
N VAL A 155 15.10 11.68 8.30
CA VAL A 155 14.55 13.04 8.18
C VAL A 155 14.53 13.75 9.54
N ALA A 156 14.20 13.04 10.63
CA ALA A 156 14.28 13.60 11.98
C ALA A 156 15.73 13.97 12.36
N ASN A 157 16.70 13.17 11.94
CA ASN A 157 18.12 13.47 12.12
C ASN A 157 18.59 14.66 11.27
N MET A 158 18.01 14.88 10.08
CA MET A 158 18.28 16.06 9.25
C MET A 158 17.72 17.34 9.88
N ASP A 159 16.49 17.29 10.40
CA ASP A 159 15.84 18.43 11.08
C ASP A 159 16.69 18.89 12.27
N ASN A 160 17.13 17.95 13.10
CA ASN A 160 18.05 18.22 14.22
C ASN A 160 19.38 18.84 13.75
N ARG A 161 19.92 18.42 12.59
CA ARG A 161 21.16 18.99 12.06
C ARG A 161 20.99 20.42 11.54
N SER A 162 19.88 20.73 10.87
CA SER A 162 19.56 22.10 10.47
C SER A 162 19.36 23.03 11.66
N LEU A 163 18.80 22.54 12.78
CA LEU A 163 18.62 23.34 14.00
C LEU A 163 19.93 23.57 14.78
N VAL A 164 20.94 22.71 14.62
CA VAL A 164 22.23 22.80 15.32
C VAL A 164 23.24 23.66 14.55
N ALA A 165 23.11 23.80 13.23
CA ALA A 165 23.99 24.65 12.42
C ALA A 165 23.79 26.17 12.65
N ASP A 166 22.77 26.55 13.41
CA ASP A 166 22.38 27.94 13.74
C ASP A 166 22.90 28.40 15.14
N LYS A 167 23.80 27.63 15.77
CA LYS A 167 24.57 28.01 16.96
C LYS A 167 26.05 28.20 16.63
#